data_AF-A0A1Y6GDM7-F1
#
_entry.id   AF-A0A1Y6GDM7-F1
#
_cell.length_a   1.000
_cell.length_b   1.000
_cell.length_c   1.000
_cell.angle_alpha   90.00
_cell.angle_beta   90.00
_cell.angle_gamma   90.00
#
_symmetry.space_group_name_H-M   'P 1'
#
loop_
_entity.id
_entity.type
_entity.pdbx_description
1 polymer ?
#
loop_
_entity_poly.entity_id
_entity_poly.type
_entity_poly.pdbx_seq_one_letter_code
_entity_poly.pdbx_strand_id
1 'polypeptide(L)' 'MDFYEKLPTDFLIAFYDEMMKNIEKGLLTKNMYYELGLLISVASHRGFTLEQPCDFEQIVDQKALDDFIQFTQNVT' A
#
# COMPACT_ATOMS: atom_id res chain seq x y z
N MET A 1 6.12 -3.88 -8.90
CA MET A 1 5.52 -2.53 -8.87
C MET A 1 4.75 -2.18 -10.13
N ASP A 2 5.12 -2.72 -11.30
CA ASP A 2 4.58 -2.34 -12.62
C ASP A 2 3.04 -2.26 -12.72
N PHE A 3 2.27 -3.09 -11.99
CA PHE A 3 0.81 -3.02 -12.02
C PHE A 3 0.25 -1.74 -11.39
N TYR A 4 0.51 -1.49 -10.11
CA TYR A 4 -0.03 -0.33 -9.39
C TYR A 4 0.55 0.99 -9.90
N GLU A 5 1.81 1.01 -10.33
CA GLU A 5 2.44 2.19 -10.95
C GLU A 5 1.70 2.66 -12.20
N LYS A 6 1.13 1.72 -12.98
CA LYS A 6 0.38 2.01 -14.20
C LYS A 6 -1.08 2.42 -13.97
N LEU A 7 -1.61 2.25 -12.76
CA LEU A 7 -3.01 2.61 -12.49
C LEU A 7 -3.20 4.13 -12.45
N PRO A 8 -4.28 4.67 -13.03
CA PRO A 8 -4.71 6.04 -12.75
C PRO A 8 -4.87 6.26 -11.23
N THR A 9 -4.57 7.46 -10.75
CA THR A 9 -4.57 7.77 -9.31
C THR A 9 -5.92 7.52 -8.65
N ASP A 10 -6.99 7.92 -9.32
CA ASP A 10 -8.38 7.65 -8.97
C ASP A 10 -8.71 6.16 -8.86
N PHE A 11 -8.16 5.31 -9.74
CA PHE A 11 -8.29 3.85 -9.62
C PHE A 11 -7.47 3.28 -8.47
N LEU A 12 -6.25 3.80 -8.23
CA LEU A 12 -5.41 3.39 -7.11
C LEU A 12 -6.12 3.65 -5.77
N ILE A 13 -6.72 4.83 -5.62
CA ILE A 13 -7.49 5.24 -4.43
C ILE A 13 -8.72 4.35 -4.26
N ALA A 14 -9.53 4.17 -5.32
CA ALA A 14 -10.73 3.34 -5.23
C ALA A 14 -10.42 1.88 -4.86
N PHE A 15 -9.30 1.36 -5.35
CA PHE A 15 -8.85 0.01 -5.01
C PHE A 15 -8.40 -0.09 -3.55
N TYR A 16 -7.65 0.90 -3.06
CA TYR A 16 -7.30 1.01 -1.64
C TYR A 16 -8.55 1.05 -0.74
N ASP A 17 -9.56 1.86 -1.09
CA ASP A 17 -10.79 1.96 -0.30
C ASP A 17 -11.53 0.63 -0.20
N GLU A 18 -11.59 -0.14 -1.29
CA GLU A 18 -12.23 -1.45 -1.29
C GLU A 18 -11.43 -2.47 -0.45
N MET A 19 -10.11 -2.39 -0.48
CA MET A 19 -9.26 -3.19 0.39
C MET A 19 -9.49 -2.88 1.87
N MET A 20 -9.56 -1.59 2.24
CA MET A 20 -9.86 -1.17 3.61
C MET A 20 -11.23 -1.67 4.08
N LYS A 21 -12.27 -1.61 3.23
CA LYS A 21 -13.58 -2.19 3.57
C LYS A 21 -13.53 -3.70 3.78
N ASN A 22 -12.71 -4.40 3.02
CA ASN A 22 -12.55 -5.85 3.18
C ASN A 22 -11.81 -6.20 4.48
N ILE A 23 -10.86 -5.36 4.89
CA ILE A 23 -10.21 -5.41 6.22
C ILE A 23 -11.24 -5.24 7.33
N GLU A 24 -12.05 -4.18 7.27
CA GLU A 24 -13.11 -3.91 8.26
C GLU A 24 -14.12 -5.06 8.39
N LYS A 25 -14.42 -5.74 7.27
CA LYS A 25 -15.31 -6.91 7.24
C LYS A 25 -14.65 -8.21 7.70
N GLY A 26 -13.36 -8.20 8.05
CA GLY A 26 -12.62 -9.38 8.46
C GLY A 26 -12.37 -10.38 7.33
N LEU A 27 -12.47 -9.97 6.07
CA LEU A 27 -12.17 -10.80 4.88
C LEU A 27 -10.67 -10.84 4.57
N LEU A 28 -9.86 -10.56 5.59
CA LEU A 28 -8.46 -10.18 5.50
C LEU A 28 -7.56 -11.41 5.33
N THR A 29 -6.61 -11.33 4.41
CA THR A 29 -5.52 -12.31 4.30
C THR A 29 -4.17 -11.59 4.43
N LYS A 30 -3.12 -12.30 4.87
CA LYS A 30 -1.76 -11.75 4.93
C LYS A 30 -1.31 -11.16 3.59
N ASN A 31 -1.77 -11.71 2.46
CA ASN A 31 -1.42 -11.21 1.14
C ASN A 31 -2.00 -9.81 0.90
N MET A 32 -3.18 -9.48 1.44
CA MET A 32 -3.76 -8.14 1.31
C MET A 32 -2.91 -7.08 2.03
N TYR A 33 -2.24 -7.42 3.13
CA TYR A 33 -1.30 -6.51 3.79
C TYR A 33 -0.10 -6.16 2.91
N TYR A 34 0.43 -7.12 2.15
CA TYR A 34 1.48 -6.87 1.17
C TYR A 34 1.00 -5.96 0.04
N GLU A 35 -0.19 -6.23 -0.51
CA GLU A 35 -0.78 -5.40 -1.57
C GLU A 35 -1.02 -3.96 -1.09
N LEU A 36 -1.44 -3.75 0.17
CA LEU A 36 -1.54 -2.43 0.77
C LEU A 36 -0.19 -1.72 0.86
N GLY A 37 0.87 -2.42 1.27
CA GLY A 37 2.22 -1.86 1.28
C GLY A 37 2.66 -1.36 -0.10
N LEU A 38 2.32 -2.11 -1.16
CA LEU A 38 2.60 -1.69 -2.54
C LEU A 38 1.79 -0.45 -2.94
N LEU A 39 0.50 -0.39 -2.62
CA LEU A 39 -0.36 0.78 -2.88
C LEU A 39 0.15 2.03 -2.17
N ILE A 40 0.49 1.91 -0.88
CA ILE A 40 1.03 2.99 -0.05
C ILE A 40 2.35 3.50 -0.62
N SER A 41 3.23 2.59 -1.06
CA SER A 41 4.51 2.95 -1.68
C SER A 41 4.31 3.71 -3.00
N VAL A 42 3.39 3.26 -3.86
CA VAL A 42 3.05 3.98 -5.11
C VAL A 42 2.42 5.35 -4.82
N ALA A 43 1.52 5.45 -3.84
CA ALA A 43 0.92 6.72 -3.44
C ALA A 43 1.99 7.71 -2.94
N SER A 44 2.91 7.24 -2.09
CA SER A 44 4.05 8.03 -1.59
C SER A 44 4.92 8.54 -2.73
N HIS A 45 5.23 7.69 -3.72
CA HIS A 45 5.99 8.09 -4.92
C HIS A 45 5.25 9.12 -5.78
N ARG A 46 3.91 9.13 -5.75
CA ARG A 46 3.07 10.15 -6.43
C ARG A 46 2.87 11.43 -5.62
N GLY A 47 3.43 11.51 -4.40
CA GLY A 47 3.37 12.70 -3.55
C GLY A 47 2.10 12.82 -2.71
N PHE A 48 1.39 11.72 -2.45
CA PHE A 48 0.26 11.71 -1.51
C PHE A 48 0.29 10.50 -0.58
N THR A 49 -0.46 10.56 0.51
CA THR A 49 -0.43 9.54 1.57
C THR A 49 -1.74 8.76 1.59
N LEU A 50 -1.64 7.44 1.76
CA LEU A 50 -2.77 6.56 2.09
C LEU A 50 -2.59 6.10 3.53
N GLU A 51 -3.68 6.03 4.30
CA GLU A 51 -3.61 5.64 5.70
C GLU A 51 -3.28 4.14 5.84
N GLN A 52 -2.65 3.77 6.95
CA GLN A 52 -2.40 2.37 7.27
C GLN A 52 -3.52 1.83 8.19
N PRO A 53 -3.95 0.56 8.01
CA PRO A 53 -4.80 -0.13 9.00
C PRO A 53 -4.16 -0.15 10.39
N CYS A 54 -4.98 -0.16 11.45
CA CYS A 54 -4.53 -0.09 12.84
C CYS A 54 -3.61 -1.26 13.27
N ASP A 55 -3.76 -2.41 12.63
CA ASP A 55 -3.00 -3.65 12.84
C ASP A 55 -1.94 -3.89 11.76
N PHE A 56 -1.70 -2.92 10.87
CA PHE A 56 -0.76 -3.03 9.76
C PHE A 56 0.66 -3.33 10.24
N GLU A 57 1.16 -2.57 11.23
CA GLU A 57 2.49 -2.76 11.81
C GLU A 57 2.65 -4.09 12.56
N GLN A 58 1.55 -4.80 12.86
CA GLN A 58 1.59 -6.12 13.50
C GLN A 58 1.82 -7.25 12.47
N ILE A 59 1.60 -6.96 11.19
CA ILE A 59 1.58 -7.95 10.11
C ILE A 59 2.65 -7.65 9.05
N VAL A 60 2.92 -6.38 8.79
CA VAL A 60 3.96 -5.89 7.88
C VAL A 60 5.12 -5.35 8.71
N ASP A 61 6.34 -5.80 8.41
CA ASP A 61 7.54 -5.21 8.99
C ASP A 61 7.71 -3.79 8.44
N GLN A 62 7.45 -2.79 9.29
CA GLN A 62 7.47 -1.38 8.90
C GLN A 62 8.86 -0.94 8.41
N LYS A 63 9.93 -1.49 8.99
CA LYS A 63 11.30 -1.18 8.55
C LYS A 63 11.56 -1.72 7.14
N ALA A 64 11.11 -2.93 6.85
CA ALA A 64 11.22 -3.50 5.50
C ALA A 64 10.43 -2.70 4.46
N LEU A 65 9.25 -2.18 4.84
CA LEU A 65 8.45 -1.31 3.97
C LEU A 65 9.14 0.04 3.74
N ASP A 66 9.65 0.68 4.78
CA ASP A 66 10.36 1.96 4.68
C ASP A 66 11.63 1.83 3.83
N ASP A 67 12.43 0.78 4.07
CA ASP A 67 13.63 0.47 3.27
C ASP A 67 13.26 0.28 1.78
N PHE A 68 12.12 -0.36 1.50
CA PHE A 68 11.61 -0.55 0.14
C PHE A 68 11.13 0.75 -0.50
N ILE A 69 10.36 1.59 0.22
CA ILE A 69 9.93 2.90 -0.25
C ILE A 69 11.14 3.77 -0.60
N GLN A 70 12.12 3.85 0.30
CA GLN A 70 13.37 4.60 0.08
C GLN A 70 14.16 4.04 -1.11
N PHE A 71 14.24 2.72 -1.27
CA PHE A 71 14.85 2.11 -2.44
C PHE A 71 14.15 2.57 -3.72
N THR A 72 12.82 2.49 -3.80
CA THR A 72 12.06 2.87 -5.00
C THR A 72 12.17 4.35 -5.36
N GLN A 73 12.32 5.24 -4.37
CA GLN A 73 12.50 6.68 -4.59
C GLN A 73 13.89 7.02 -5.17
N ASN A 74 14.90 6.18 -4.92
CA ASN A 74 16.28 6.43 -5.32
C ASN A 74 16.67 5.85 -6.70
N VAL A 75 15.76 5.14 -7.39
CA VAL A 75 16.02 4.53 -8.72
C VAL A 75 15.56 5.45 -9.89
N THR A 76 15.48 6.76 -9.64
CA THR A 76 15.18 7.76 -10.70
C THR A 76 16.46 8.26 -11.35
#